data_AF-A0A2J6X1R3-F1
#
_entry.id   AF-A0A2J6X1R3-F1
#
_cell.length_a   1.000
_cell.length_b   1.000
_cell.length_c   1.000
_cell.angle_alpha   90.00
_cell.angle_beta   90.00
_cell.angle_gamma   90.00
#
_symmetry.space_group_name_H-M   'P 1'
#
loop_
_entity.id
_entity.type
_entity.pdbx_description
1 polymer ?
#
loop_
_entity_poly.entity_id
_entity_poly.type
_entity_poly.pdbx_seq_one_letter_code
_entity_poly.pdbx_strand_id
1 'polypeptide(L)'
;MNSYVAFFILLLISLLIGSNVFLSFVVAPVIFSNFDKITAGGIMQLIFPYYFKINWVSGIIIYTVIGVLSFKDKYIVKHLKWFLISVGALVILNMAQDRAIFPMAKSTQQGYIEAVQQNQTQKAEALHSQFSTLHRISSVINLITLGLEVLLLYNFLNFIYKNPNEYLNQKGG
;
A
#
# COMPACT_ATOMS: atom_id res chain seq x y z
N MET A 1 19.22 -5.24 17.15
CA MET A 1 18.22 -6.15 16.50
C MET A 1 18.95 -7.35 15.86
N ASN A 2 18.38 -8.56 15.75
CA ASN A 2 19.06 -9.68 15.05
C ASN A 2 18.90 -9.55 13.51
N SER A 3 19.95 -9.93 12.76
CA SER A 3 19.99 -10.03 11.30
C SER A 3 18.78 -10.72 10.64
N TYR A 4 18.24 -11.81 11.21
CA TYR A 4 17.06 -12.48 10.64
C TYR A 4 15.81 -11.60 10.69
N VAL A 5 15.63 -10.84 11.78
CA VAL A 5 14.51 -9.91 11.94
C VAL A 5 14.66 -8.72 11.00
N ALA A 6 15.88 -8.20 10.86
CA ALA A 6 16.20 -7.14 9.92
C ALA A 6 15.90 -7.57 8.47
N PHE A 7 16.34 -8.77 8.09
CA PHE A 7 16.07 -9.35 6.77
C PHE A 7 14.57 -9.53 6.53
N PHE A 8 13.83 -10.05 7.50
CA PHE A 8 12.39 -10.22 7.40
C PHE A 8 11.66 -8.87 7.18
N ILE A 9 12.05 -7.82 7.91
CA ILE A 9 11.48 -6.48 7.71
C ILE A 9 11.83 -5.93 6.32
N LEU A 10 13.09 -6.09 5.86
CA LEU A 10 13.48 -5.70 4.50
C LEU A 10 12.68 -6.42 3.43
N LEU A 11 12.42 -7.72 3.61
CA LEU A 11 11.61 -8.51 2.70
C LEU A 11 10.17 -7.97 2.62
N LEU A 12 9.56 -7.64 3.76
CA LEU A 12 8.22 -7.03 3.79
C LEU A 12 8.19 -5.64 3.17
N ILE A 13 9.17 -4.78 3.43
CA ILE A 13 9.28 -3.46 2.79
C ILE A 13 9.44 -3.62 1.27
N SER A 14 10.27 -4.57 0.83
CA SER A 14 10.46 -4.86 -0.60
C SER A 14 9.17 -5.34 -1.25
N LEU A 15 8.36 -6.14 -0.54
CA LEU A 15 7.04 -6.58 -0.99
C LEU A 15 6.07 -5.40 -1.14
N LEU A 16 6.04 -4.47 -0.18
CA LEU A 16 5.21 -3.26 -0.26
C LEU A 16 5.55 -2.45 -1.53
N ILE A 17 6.81 -2.04 -1.66
CA ILE A 17 7.31 -1.25 -2.80
C ILE A 17 7.08 -2.00 -4.11
N GLY A 18 7.48 -3.27 -4.15
CA GLY A 18 7.37 -4.11 -5.35
C GLY A 18 5.93 -4.26 -5.79
N SER A 19 5.00 -4.48 -4.87
CA SER A 19 3.58 -4.59 -5.20
C SER A 19 3.02 -3.28 -5.74
N ASN A 20 3.36 -2.14 -5.13
CA ASN A 20 2.87 -0.83 -5.51
C ASN A 20 3.41 -0.42 -6.89
N VAL A 21 4.73 -0.54 -7.10
CA VAL A 21 5.38 -0.24 -8.38
C VAL A 21 4.87 -1.16 -9.49
N PHE A 22 4.81 -2.47 -9.24
CA PHE A 22 4.38 -3.43 -10.26
C PHE A 22 2.91 -3.23 -10.64
N LEU A 23 2.02 -3.01 -9.68
CA LEU A 23 0.62 -2.76 -9.99
C LEU A 23 0.44 -1.44 -10.76
N SER A 24 1.04 -0.36 -10.26
CA SER A 24 0.80 1.00 -10.75
C SER A 24 1.44 1.28 -12.11
N PHE A 25 2.64 0.74 -12.37
CA PHE A 25 3.42 1.08 -13.57
C PHE A 25 3.54 -0.05 -14.58
N VAL A 26 3.15 -1.28 -14.22
CA VAL A 26 3.20 -2.44 -15.14
C VAL A 26 1.82 -3.01 -15.37
N VAL A 27 1.19 -3.57 -14.33
CA VAL A 27 -0.06 -4.33 -14.47
C VAL A 27 -1.20 -3.44 -14.97
N ALA A 28 -1.46 -2.30 -14.32
CA ALA A 28 -2.55 -1.42 -14.72
C ALA A 28 -2.35 -0.87 -16.15
N PRO A 29 -1.19 -0.30 -16.53
CA PRO A 29 -0.96 0.14 -17.91
C PRO A 29 -1.10 -0.97 -18.96
N VAL A 30 -0.60 -2.18 -18.68
CA VAL A 30 -0.73 -3.33 -19.59
C VAL A 30 -2.20 -3.72 -19.76
N ILE A 31 -2.98 -3.78 -18.68
CA ILE A 31 -4.41 -4.11 -18.76
C ILE A 31 -5.17 -3.03 -19.55
N PHE A 32 -4.98 -1.75 -19.23
CA PHE A 32 -5.71 -0.66 -19.90
C PHE A 32 -5.27 -0.41 -21.35
N SER A 33 -4.12 -0.91 -21.78
CA SER A 33 -3.67 -0.84 -23.18
C SER A 33 -4.17 -2.00 -24.05
N ASN A 34 -4.55 -3.12 -23.45
CA ASN A 34 -4.95 -4.34 -24.17
C ASN A 34 -6.45 -4.64 -24.11
N PHE A 35 -7.19 -4.01 -23.20
CA PHE A 35 -8.63 -4.23 -23.02
C PHE A 35 -9.41 -2.90 -23.09
N ASP A 36 -10.70 -2.99 -23.43
CA ASP A 36 -11.60 -1.83 -23.31
C ASP A 36 -11.76 -1.42 -21.84
N LYS A 37 -12.18 -0.17 -21.60
CA LYS A 37 -12.23 0.42 -20.25
C LYS A 37 -13.10 -0.37 -19.26
N ILE A 38 -14.19 -0.97 -19.72
CA ILE A 38 -15.12 -1.70 -18.86
C ILE A 38 -14.46 -3.02 -18.45
N THR A 39 -13.93 -3.77 -19.42
CA THR A 39 -13.23 -5.03 -19.16
C THR A 39 -11.99 -4.82 -18.30
N ALA A 40 -11.15 -3.84 -18.63
CA ALA A 40 -9.96 -3.47 -17.86
C ALA A 40 -10.32 -3.13 -16.41
N GLY A 41 -11.33 -2.28 -16.20
CA GLY A 41 -11.81 -1.94 -14.87
C GLY A 41 -12.33 -3.16 -14.09
N GLY A 42 -13.04 -4.07 -14.77
CA GLY A 42 -13.50 -5.34 -14.18
C GLY A 42 -12.36 -6.23 -13.71
N ILE A 43 -11.30 -6.39 -14.51
CA ILE A 43 -10.09 -7.13 -14.12
C ILE A 43 -9.44 -6.48 -12.90
N MET A 44 -9.26 -5.15 -12.92
CA MET A 44 -8.65 -4.43 -11.80
C MET A 44 -9.46 -4.57 -10.51
N GLN A 45 -10.80 -4.65 -10.58
CA GLN A 45 -11.64 -4.90 -9.41
C GLN A 45 -11.41 -6.27 -8.77
N LEU A 46 -10.91 -7.26 -9.51
CA LEU A 46 -10.52 -8.55 -8.94
C LEU A 46 -9.16 -8.48 -8.23
N ILE A 47 -8.25 -7.63 -8.70
CA ILE A 47 -6.88 -7.49 -8.18
C ILE A 47 -6.84 -6.58 -6.95
N PHE A 48 -7.52 -5.44 -6.99
CA PHE A 48 -7.44 -4.39 -5.96
C PHE A 48 -7.68 -4.87 -4.52
N PRO A 49 -8.67 -5.73 -4.20
CA PRO A 49 -8.88 -6.21 -2.84
C PRO A 49 -7.67 -6.93 -2.26
N TYR A 50 -6.96 -7.72 -3.07
CA TYR A 50 -5.78 -8.44 -2.63
C TYR A 50 -4.57 -7.52 -2.52
N TYR A 51 -4.43 -6.60 -3.48
CA TYR A 51 -3.40 -5.57 -3.47
C TYR A 51 -3.48 -4.66 -2.23
N PHE A 52 -4.65 -4.13 -1.89
CA PHE A 52 -4.75 -3.28 -0.71
C PHE A 52 -4.54 -4.08 0.58
N LYS A 53 -5.08 -5.31 0.66
CA LYS A 53 -4.89 -6.20 1.81
C LYS A 53 -3.45 -6.57 2.06
N ILE A 54 -2.70 -7.00 1.03
CA ILE A 54 -1.30 -7.37 1.23
C ILE A 54 -0.48 -6.18 1.76
N ASN A 55 -0.81 -4.97 1.32
CA ASN A 55 -0.13 -3.75 1.76
C ASN A 55 -0.42 -3.42 3.23
N TRP A 56 -1.69 -3.33 3.65
CA TRP A 56 -1.98 -2.98 5.05
C TRP A 56 -1.66 -4.14 6.02
N VAL A 57 -1.82 -5.40 5.63
CA VAL A 57 -1.44 -6.55 6.47
C VAL A 57 0.08 -6.60 6.67
N SER A 58 0.87 -6.43 5.61
CA SER A 58 2.34 -6.38 5.74
C SER A 58 2.79 -5.20 6.59
N GLY A 59 2.14 -4.04 6.44
CA GLY A 59 2.38 -2.87 7.29
C GLY A 59 2.09 -3.14 8.77
N ILE A 60 0.98 -3.81 9.10
CA ILE A 60 0.67 -4.21 10.49
C ILE A 60 1.75 -5.16 11.02
N ILE A 61 2.17 -6.16 10.25
CA ILE A 61 3.22 -7.09 10.68
C ILE A 61 4.52 -6.35 11.00
N ILE A 62 4.97 -5.45 10.11
CA ILE A 62 6.14 -4.60 10.35
C ILE A 62 5.96 -3.78 11.64
N TYR A 63 4.82 -3.11 11.78
CA TYR A 63 4.51 -2.27 12.95
C TYR A 63 4.55 -3.07 14.25
N THR A 64 3.92 -4.25 14.26
CA THR A 64 3.89 -5.15 15.42
C THR A 64 5.28 -5.67 15.77
N VAL A 65 6.09 -6.09 14.79
CA VAL A 65 7.45 -6.59 15.04
C VAL A 65 8.31 -5.50 15.69
N ILE A 66 8.30 -4.27 15.14
CA ILE A 66 9.04 -3.15 15.75
C ILE A 66 8.49 -2.80 17.14
N GLY A 67 7.16 -2.82 17.31
CA GLY A 67 6.51 -2.59 18.60
C GLY A 67 6.96 -3.59 19.66
N VAL A 68 7.00 -4.88 19.32
CA VAL A 68 7.48 -5.93 20.24
C VAL A 68 8.95 -5.75 20.59
N LEU A 69 9.81 -5.42 19.61
CA LEU A 69 11.23 -5.15 19.86
C LEU A 69 11.42 -3.95 20.80
N SER A 70 10.55 -2.94 20.71
CA SER A 70 10.66 -1.74 21.53
C SER A 70 10.44 -1.96 23.03
N PHE A 71 9.79 -3.06 23.42
CA PHE A 71 9.65 -3.41 24.84
C PHE A 71 10.99 -3.74 25.49
N LYS A 72 11.93 -4.30 24.72
CA LYS A 72 13.27 -4.64 25.20
C LYS A 72 14.24 -3.48 25.05
N ASP A 73 14.06 -2.67 24.00
CA ASP A 73 14.95 -1.56 23.73
C ASP A 73 14.18 -0.31 23.25
N LYS A 74 14.09 0.68 24.15
CA LYS A 74 13.43 1.96 23.87
C LYS A 74 14.23 2.83 22.88
N TYR A 75 15.51 2.55 22.63
CA TYR A 75 16.33 3.23 21.63
C TYR A 75 15.72 3.06 20.23
N ILE A 76 15.18 1.88 19.94
CA ILE A 76 14.53 1.56 18.65
C ILE A 76 13.46 2.59 18.29
N VAL A 77 12.55 2.92 19.21
CA VAL A 77 11.45 3.85 18.93
C VAL A 77 11.96 5.27 18.71
N LYS A 78 12.96 5.70 19.48
CA LYS A 78 13.54 7.04 19.35
C LYS A 78 14.17 7.23 17.96
N HIS A 79 14.86 6.22 17.46
CA HIS A 79 15.57 6.28 16.17
C HIS A 79 14.72 5.87 14.97
N LEU A 80 13.64 5.12 15.17
CA LEU A 80 12.66 4.73 14.15
C LEU A 80 11.35 5.54 14.22
N LYS A 81 11.34 6.72 14.85
CA LYS A 81 10.12 7.55 14.97
C LYS A 81 9.46 7.81 13.61
N TRP A 82 10.23 8.27 12.62
CA TRP A 82 9.72 8.55 11.27
C TRP A 82 9.35 7.29 10.50
N PHE A 83 10.06 6.19 10.75
CA PHE A 83 9.69 4.87 10.23
C PHE A 83 8.31 4.45 10.74
N LEU A 84 8.06 4.54 12.06
CA LEU A 84 6.78 4.19 12.69
C LEU A 84 5.63 5.07 12.21
N ILE A 85 5.86 6.37 12.05
CA ILE A 85 4.88 7.29 11.47
C ILE A 85 4.56 6.86 10.02
N SER A 86 5.58 6.53 9.23
CA SER A 86 5.40 6.15 7.82
C SER A 86 4.62 4.85 7.68
N VAL A 87 4.97 3.80 8.45
CA VAL A 87 4.24 2.52 8.40
C VAL A 87 2.82 2.67 8.95
N GLY A 88 2.60 3.46 10.00
CA GLY A 88 1.27 3.74 10.52
C GLY A 88 0.38 4.44 9.50
N ALA A 89 0.89 5.49 8.85
CA ALA A 89 0.18 6.17 7.78
C ALA A 89 -0.12 5.24 6.59
N LEU A 90 0.85 4.41 6.18
CA LEU A 90 0.69 3.43 5.10
C LEU A 90 -0.45 2.45 5.41
N VAL A 91 -0.50 1.91 6.63
CA VAL A 91 -1.58 0.99 7.07
C VAL A 91 -2.93 1.68 6.98
N ILE A 92 -3.06 2.89 7.55
CA ILE A 92 -4.34 3.63 7.55
C ILE A 92 -4.80 3.93 6.12
N LEU A 93 -3.90 4.41 5.27
CA LEU A 93 -4.22 4.75 3.88
C LEU A 93 -4.64 3.51 3.09
N ASN A 94 -3.90 2.40 3.19
CA ASN A 94 -4.25 1.16 2.49
C ASN A 94 -5.54 0.51 3.03
N MET A 95 -5.80 0.61 4.33
CA MET A 95 -7.09 0.19 4.91
C MET A 95 -8.24 1.06 4.39
N ALA A 96 -8.05 2.38 4.27
CA ALA A 96 -9.06 3.27 3.69
C ALA A 96 -9.32 2.92 2.21
N GLN A 97 -8.28 2.55 1.46
CA GLN A 97 -8.44 2.06 0.09
C GLN A 97 -9.24 0.75 0.03
N ASP A 98 -8.86 -0.27 0.81
CA ASP A 98 -9.53 -1.58 0.85
C ASP A 98 -10.99 -1.49 1.33
N ARG A 99 -11.25 -0.72 2.39
CA ARG A 99 -12.52 -0.77 3.13
C ARG A 99 -13.52 0.32 2.80
N ALA A 100 -13.08 1.44 2.23
CA ALA A 100 -13.96 2.56 1.91
C ALA A 100 -13.92 2.91 0.41
N ILE A 101 -12.75 3.30 -0.09
CA ILE A 101 -12.63 3.86 -1.45
C ILE A 101 -12.93 2.81 -2.51
N PHE A 102 -12.38 1.60 -2.37
CA PHE A 102 -12.60 0.53 -3.34
C PHE A 102 -14.09 0.11 -3.41
N PRO A 103 -14.79 -0.20 -2.30
CA PRO A 103 -16.22 -0.51 -2.35
C PRO A 103 -17.06 0.60 -2.98
N MET A 104 -16.76 1.87 -2.67
CA MET A 104 -17.45 3.03 -3.28
C MET A 104 -17.18 3.11 -4.78
N ALA A 105 -15.92 2.99 -5.22
CA ALA A 105 -15.58 3.04 -6.63
C ALA A 105 -16.24 1.90 -7.41
N LYS A 106 -16.26 0.70 -6.83
CA LYS A 106 -16.91 -0.48 -7.41
C LYS A 106 -18.41 -0.27 -7.56
N SER A 107 -19.11 0.19 -6.53
CA SER A 107 -20.56 0.39 -6.60
C SER A 107 -20.95 1.51 -7.57
N THR A 108 -20.19 2.61 -7.60
CA THR A 108 -20.40 3.69 -8.57
C THR A 108 -20.16 3.22 -10.01
N GLN A 109 -19.14 2.40 -10.25
CA GLN A 109 -18.88 1.83 -11.57
C GLN A 109 -19.99 0.86 -12.01
N GLN A 110 -20.49 0.02 -11.11
CA GLN A 110 -21.62 -0.88 -11.38
C GLN A 110 -22.88 -0.08 -11.73
N GLY A 111 -23.21 0.93 -10.94
CA GLY A 111 -24.36 1.81 -11.21
C GLY A 111 -24.23 2.57 -12.54
N TYR A 112 -23.00 2.98 -12.91
CA TYR A 112 -22.75 3.59 -14.22
C TYR A 112 -23.10 2.63 -15.37
N ILE A 113 -22.64 1.38 -15.30
CA ILE A 113 -22.93 0.35 -16.30
C ILE A 113 -24.44 0.10 -16.42
N GLU A 114 -25.14 0.00 -15.29
CA GLU A 114 -26.60 -0.17 -15.26
C GLU A 114 -27.34 1.03 -15.87
N ALA A 115 -26.92 2.26 -15.54
CA ALA A 115 -27.54 3.48 -16.06
C ALA A 115 -27.36 3.59 -17.59
N VAL A 116 -26.20 3.19 -18.12
CA VAL A 116 -25.97 3.12 -19.57
C VAL A 116 -26.90 2.10 -20.22
N GLN A 117 -27.03 0.90 -19.64
CA GLN A 117 -27.93 -0.14 -20.16
C GLN A 117 -29.41 0.28 -20.16
N GLN A 118 -29.81 1.13 -19.21
CA GLN A 118 -31.17 1.66 -19.09
C GLN A 118 -31.40 2.98 -19.86
N ASN A 119 -30.43 3.44 -20.67
CA ASN A 119 -30.48 4.73 -21.39
C ASN A 119 -30.73 5.95 -20.47
N GLN A 120 -30.26 5.90 -19.22
CA GLN A 120 -30.39 6.97 -18.23
C GLN A 120 -29.19 7.93 -18.29
N THR A 121 -29.08 8.72 -19.36
CA THR A 121 -27.89 9.53 -19.69
C THR A 121 -27.43 10.44 -18.54
N GLN A 122 -28.34 11.20 -17.92
CA GLN A 122 -27.99 12.11 -16.82
C GLN A 122 -27.43 11.37 -15.59
N LYS A 123 -28.01 10.21 -15.25
CA LYS A 123 -27.56 9.39 -14.13
C LYS A 123 -26.20 8.74 -14.43
N ALA A 124 -26.02 8.26 -15.66
CA ALA A 124 -24.75 7.69 -16.11
C ALA A 124 -23.61 8.73 -16.02
N GLU A 125 -23.86 9.97 -16.46
CA GLU A 125 -22.87 11.05 -16.40
C GLU A 125 -22.47 11.40 -14.95
N ALA A 126 -23.46 11.51 -14.05
CA ALA A 126 -23.23 11.76 -12.63
C ALA A 126 -22.39 10.64 -11.97
N LEU A 127 -22.72 9.38 -12.24
CA LEU A 127 -21.99 8.22 -11.71
C LEU A 127 -20.58 8.12 -12.29
N HIS A 128 -20.40 8.39 -13.58
CA HIS A 128 -19.07 8.42 -14.19
C HIS A 128 -18.18 9.51 -13.54
N SER A 129 -18.72 10.69 -13.26
CA SER A 129 -18.01 11.77 -12.57
C SER A 129 -17.60 11.38 -11.14
N GLN A 130 -18.51 10.76 -10.38
CA GLN A 130 -18.21 10.24 -9.05
C GLN A 130 -17.11 9.17 -9.09
N PHE A 131 -17.19 8.22 -10.03
CA PHE A 131 -16.17 7.18 -10.20
C PHE A 131 -14.80 7.79 -10.53
N SER A 132 -14.75 8.74 -11.47
CA SER A 132 -13.52 9.45 -11.84
C SER A 132 -12.88 10.14 -10.63
N THR A 133 -13.70 10.75 -9.77
CA THR A 133 -13.23 11.40 -8.54
C THR A 133 -12.61 10.37 -7.58
N LEU A 134 -13.31 9.25 -7.33
CA LEU A 134 -12.82 8.18 -6.46
C LEU A 134 -11.54 7.54 -7.00
N HIS A 135 -11.47 7.31 -8.31
CA HIS A 135 -10.27 6.79 -8.98
C HIS A 135 -9.09 7.75 -8.81
N ARG A 136 -9.29 9.06 -9.02
CA ARG A 136 -8.24 10.07 -8.81
C ARG A 136 -7.76 10.09 -7.36
N ILE A 137 -8.67 10.03 -6.39
CA ILE A 137 -8.32 9.97 -4.96
C ILE A 137 -7.47 8.72 -4.68
N SER A 138 -7.90 7.54 -5.12
CA SER A 138 -7.14 6.29 -4.96
C SER A 138 -5.74 6.39 -5.58
N SER A 139 -5.62 6.92 -6.80
CA SER A 139 -4.33 7.11 -7.48
C SER A 139 -3.40 8.06 -6.72
N VAL A 140 -3.91 9.15 -6.16
CA VAL A 140 -3.11 10.06 -5.31
C VAL A 140 -2.65 9.35 -4.04
N ILE A 141 -3.52 8.55 -3.40
CA ILE A 141 -3.13 7.77 -2.22
C ILE A 141 -2.06 6.73 -2.58
N ASN A 142 -2.13 6.06 -3.74
CA ASN A 142 -1.09 5.14 -4.20
C ASN A 142 0.27 5.84 -4.38
N LEU A 143 0.28 7.06 -4.92
CA LEU A 143 1.52 7.84 -5.05
C LEU A 143 2.08 8.28 -3.69
N ILE A 144 1.21 8.70 -2.77
CA ILE A 144 1.62 9.05 -1.40
C ILE A 144 2.18 7.82 -0.67
N THR A 145 1.50 6.68 -0.77
CA THR A 145 1.95 5.42 -0.16
C THR A 145 3.29 4.97 -0.73
N LEU A 146 3.52 5.08 -2.04
CA LEU A 146 4.82 4.82 -2.64
C LEU A 146 5.93 5.71 -2.05
N GLY A 147 5.65 7.01 -1.87
CA GLY A 147 6.57 7.94 -1.20
C GLY A 147 6.87 7.55 0.25
N LEU A 148 5.84 7.12 0.99
CA LEU A 148 5.98 6.62 2.37
C LEU A 148 6.77 5.31 2.42
N GLU A 149 6.61 4.41 1.45
CA GLU A 149 7.36 3.16 1.35
C GLU A 149 8.86 3.40 1.11
N VAL A 150 9.20 4.35 0.24
CA VAL A 150 10.59 4.77 0.02
C VAL A 150 11.17 5.40 1.29
N LEU A 151 10.41 6.26 1.96
CA LEU A 151 10.83 6.87 3.23
C LEU A 151 11.03 5.79 4.32
N LEU A 152 10.14 4.80 4.37
CA LEU A 152 10.21 3.65 5.27
C LEU A 152 11.51 2.87 5.06
N LEU A 153 11.81 2.52 3.80
CA LEU A 153 13.05 1.82 3.43
C LEU A 153 14.29 2.63 3.83
N TYR A 154 14.33 3.92 3.48
CA TYR A 154 15.45 4.79 3.77
C TYR A 154 15.73 4.90 5.29
N ASN A 155 14.68 5.11 6.09
CA ASN A 155 14.82 5.19 7.54
C ASN A 155 15.33 3.86 8.14
N PHE A 156 14.83 2.73 7.63
CA PHE A 156 15.23 1.42 8.13
C PHE A 156 16.67 1.06 7.78
N LEU A 157 17.10 1.31 6.53
CA LEU A 157 18.48 1.10 6.10
C LEU A 157 19.45 1.99 6.90
N ASN A 158 19.10 3.26 7.11
CA ASN A 158 19.89 4.15 7.95
C ASN A 158 20.01 3.66 9.40
N PHE A 159 18.94 3.11 9.96
CA PHE A 159 18.95 2.55 11.30
C PHE A 159 19.88 1.34 11.41
N ILE A 160 19.84 0.43 10.42
CA ILE A 160 20.74 -0.73 10.38
C ILE A 160 22.20 -0.29 10.20
N TYR A 161 22.46 0.62 9.25
CA TYR A 161 23.81 1.05 8.91
C TYR A 161 24.50 1.84 10.03
N LYS A 162 23.77 2.70 10.76
CA LYS A 162 24.33 3.51 11.86
C LYS A 162 24.55 2.73 13.16
N ASN A 163 24.01 1.52 13.28
CA ASN A 163 24.11 0.71 14.49
C ASN A 163 24.72 -0.69 14.22
N PRO A 164 25.88 -0.80 13.54
CA PRO A 164 26.41 -2.09 13.09
C PRO A 164 26.85 -2.99 14.25
N ASN A 165 27.27 -2.41 15.38
CA ASN A 165 27.83 -3.12 16.53
C ASN A 165 26.80 -3.95 17.31
N GLU A 166 25.50 -3.68 17.17
CA GLU A 166 24.44 -4.55 17.71
C GLU A 166 24.25 -5.85 16.90
N TYR A 167 24.66 -5.87 15.63
CA TYR A 167 24.46 -7.00 14.72
C TYR A 167 25.69 -7.93 14.67
N LEU A 168 26.88 -7.39 14.93
CA LEU A 168 28.14 -8.15 14.86
C LEU A 168 28.49 -8.88 16.18
N ASN A 169 28.01 -8.40 17.33
CA ASN A 169 28.29 -9.02 18.63
C ASN A 169 27.45 -10.27 18.96
N GLN A 170 26.55 -10.72 18.06
CA GLN A 170 25.85 -12.00 18.22
C GLN A 170 26.62 -13.21 17.65
N LYS A 171 27.84 -13.01 17.14
CA LYS A 171 28.74 -14.09 16.67
C LYS A 171 29.88 -14.43 17.63
N GLY A 172 29.88 -13.90 18.86
CA GLY A 172 30.99 -14.04 19.80
C GLY A 172 30.58 -14.22 21.26
N GLY A 173 29.62 -15.10 21.53
CA GLY A 173 29.23 -15.52 22.88
C GLY A 173 28.76 -16.96 22.88
#